data_AF-A0A4D6MBQ8-F1
#
_entry.id   AF-A0A4D6MBQ8-F1
#
_cell.length_a   1.000
_cell.length_b   1.000
_cell.length_c   1.000
_cell.angle_alpha   90.00
_cell.angle_beta   90.00
_cell.angle_gamma   90.00
#
_symmetry.space_group_name_H-M   'P 1'
#
loop_
_entity.id
_entity.type
_entity.pdbx_description
1 polymer ?
#
loop_
_entity_poly.entity_id
_entity_poly.type
_entity_poly.pdbx_seq_one_letter_code
_entity_poly.pdbx_strand_id
1 'polypeptide(L)'
;MEEDSSSAAYIRLVHRLIEECILFNMNKEECMEALSKHANIKPVITSTVWKELEKENPEFFEAYSRSRAEKGSGSERETRQRIQNMVLDSSNQRV
;
A
#
# COMPACT_ATOMS: atom_id res chain seq x y z
N MET A 1 -22.11 9.28 -32.63
CA MET A 1 -20.78 9.47 -32.02
C MET A 1 -20.97 9.06 -30.58
N GLU A 2 -20.39 7.93 -30.19
CA GLU A 2 -20.69 7.24 -28.94
C GLU A 2 -20.08 7.97 -27.75
N GLU A 3 -20.92 8.59 -26.92
CA GLU A 3 -20.51 9.07 -25.60
C GLU A 3 -20.67 7.92 -24.62
N ASP A 4 -19.53 7.29 -24.34
CA ASP A 4 -19.20 6.50 -23.16
C ASP A 4 -20.30 6.51 -22.07
N SER A 5 -20.89 5.34 -21.81
CA SER A 5 -21.75 5.14 -20.65
C SER A 5 -21.06 5.68 -19.39
N SER A 6 -21.71 6.63 -18.70
CA SER A 6 -21.26 7.31 -17.48
C SER A 6 -20.55 6.38 -16.47
N SER A 7 -20.97 5.10 -16.42
CA SER A 7 -20.39 4.08 -15.56
C SER A 7 -18.94 3.70 -15.94
N ALA A 8 -18.62 3.56 -17.23
CA ALA A 8 -17.27 3.20 -17.66
C ALA A 8 -16.27 4.31 -17.36
N ALA A 9 -16.67 5.57 -17.61
CA ALA A 9 -15.88 6.74 -17.24
C ALA A 9 -15.64 6.82 -15.73
N TYR A 10 -16.67 6.55 -14.92
CA TYR A 10 -16.55 6.52 -13.46
C TYR A 10 -15.58 5.43 -12.97
N ILE A 11 -15.66 4.22 -13.52
CA ILE A 11 -14.73 3.13 -13.14
C ILE A 11 -13.29 3.48 -13.53
N ARG A 12 -13.06 4.09 -14.70
CA ARG A 12 -11.72 4.57 -15.10
C ARG A 12 -11.17 5.63 -14.14
N LEU A 13 -12.02 6.55 -13.67
CA LEU A 13 -11.64 7.55 -12.67
C LEU A 13 -11.23 6.88 -11.35
N VAL A 14 -12.05 5.95 -10.84
CA VAL A 14 -11.76 5.23 -9.60
C VAL A 14 -10.47 4.42 -9.72
N HIS A 15 -10.25 3.74 -10.85
CA HIS A 15 -9.02 2.99 -11.11
C HIS A 15 -7.80 3.92 -11.05
N ARG A 16 -7.82 5.05 -11.76
CA ARG A 16 -6.70 6.00 -11.72
C ARG A 16 -6.42 6.54 -10.32
N LEU A 17 -7.45 6.82 -9.53
CA LEU A 17 -7.27 7.25 -8.14
C LEU A 17 -6.67 6.15 -7.26
N ILE A 18 -7.00 4.89 -7.52
CA ILE A 18 -6.37 3.74 -6.86
C ILE A 18 -4.89 3.64 -7.24
N GLU A 19 -4.53 3.83 -8.51
CA GLU A 19 -3.12 3.85 -8.95
C GLU A 19 -2.32 4.92 -8.20
N GLU A 20 -2.87 6.14 -8.06
CA GLU A 20 -2.25 7.21 -7.27
C GLU A 20 -2.08 6.79 -5.79
N CYS A 21 -3.09 6.20 -5.16
CA CYS A 21 -2.96 5.67 -3.80
C CYS A 21 -1.86 4.62 -3.67
N ILE A 22 -1.71 3.75 -4.67
CA ILE A 22 -0.66 2.73 -4.72
C ILE A 22 0.73 3.39 -4.78
N LEU A 23 0.88 4.45 -5.61
CA LEU A 23 2.12 5.24 -5.69
C LEU A 23 2.47 5.92 -4.35
N PHE A 24 1.48 6.37 -3.60
CA PHE A 24 1.65 6.88 -2.23
C PHE A 24 1.90 5.78 -1.18
N ASN A 25 2.09 4.53 -1.62
CA ASN A 25 2.41 3.40 -0.75
C ASN A 25 1.31 3.14 0.30
N MET A 26 0.03 3.34 -0.08
CA MET A 26 -1.14 3.07 0.75
C MET A 26 -1.61 1.61 0.65
N ASN A 27 -2.06 1.03 1.77
CA ASN A 27 -2.86 -0.21 1.73
C ASN A 27 -4.27 0.09 1.25
N LYS A 28 -5.04 -0.97 1.08
CA LYS A 28 -6.44 -0.91 0.67
C LYS A 28 -7.28 -0.08 1.63
N GLU A 29 -7.10 -0.22 2.94
CA GLU A 29 -7.86 0.50 3.97
C GLU A 29 -7.58 2.00 3.92
N GLU A 30 -6.32 2.39 3.83
CA GLU A 30 -5.84 3.76 3.66
C GLU A 30 -6.37 4.36 2.35
N CYS A 31 -6.35 3.59 1.25
CA CYS A 31 -6.93 4.01 -0.03
C CYS A 31 -8.45 4.24 0.07
N MET A 32 -9.19 3.33 0.72
CA MET A 32 -10.63 3.48 0.94
C MET A 32 -10.95 4.74 1.75
N GLU A 33 -10.22 5.01 2.83
CA GLU A 33 -10.41 6.21 3.64
C GLU A 33 -10.08 7.47 2.85
N ALA A 34 -8.94 7.50 2.16
CA ALA A 34 -8.48 8.66 1.40
C ALA A 34 -9.47 9.01 0.28
N LEU A 35 -9.92 8.04 -0.51
CA LEU A 35 -10.86 8.29 -1.60
C LEU A 35 -12.26 8.65 -1.09
N SER A 36 -12.68 8.11 0.05
CA SER A 36 -13.93 8.51 0.69
C SER A 36 -13.87 9.96 1.19
N LYS A 37 -12.78 10.35 1.83
CA LYS A 37 -12.64 11.68 2.45
C LYS A 37 -12.37 12.78 1.44
N HIS A 38 -11.53 12.50 0.43
CA HIS A 38 -11.02 13.52 -0.48
C HIS A 38 -11.70 13.52 -1.86
N ALA A 39 -12.28 12.40 -2.27
CA ALA A 39 -12.95 12.27 -3.57
C ALA A 39 -14.44 11.90 -3.46
N ASN A 40 -14.98 11.77 -2.24
CA ASN A 40 -16.38 11.38 -1.98
C ASN A 40 -16.78 10.05 -2.66
N ILE A 41 -15.84 9.13 -2.81
CA ILE A 41 -16.09 7.79 -3.38
C ILE A 41 -16.49 6.86 -2.24
N LYS A 42 -17.60 6.14 -2.40
CA LYS A 42 -18.04 5.17 -1.38
C LYS A 42 -16.97 4.08 -1.20
N PRO A 43 -16.56 3.76 0.05
CA PRO A 43 -15.53 2.74 0.31
C PRO A 43 -15.79 1.39 -0.37
N VAL A 44 -17.05 0.99 -0.49
CA VAL A 44 -17.45 -0.26 -1.17
C VAL A 44 -17.06 -0.27 -2.65
N ILE A 45 -17.12 0.87 -3.35
CA ILE A 45 -16.71 0.99 -4.75
C ILE A 45 -15.19 0.81 -4.85
N THR A 46 -14.41 1.57 -4.07
CA THR A 46 -12.95 1.43 -4.01
C THR A 46 -12.54 0.00 -3.67
N SER A 47 -13.17 -0.61 -2.66
CA SER A 47 -12.91 -1.99 -2.25
C SER A 47 -13.17 -2.99 -3.36
N THR A 48 -14.22 -2.78 -4.15
CA THR A 48 -14.60 -3.67 -5.25
C THR A 48 -13.61 -3.55 -6.40
N VAL A 49 -13.31 -2.33 -6.86
CA VAL A 49 -12.34 -2.10 -7.95
C VAL A 49 -10.95 -2.59 -7.54
N TRP A 50 -10.51 -2.32 -6.32
CA TRP A 50 -9.23 -2.81 -5.80
C TRP A 50 -9.13 -4.34 -5.82
N LYS A 51 -10.18 -5.07 -5.39
CA LYS A 51 -10.19 -6.55 -5.41
C LYS A 51 -10.09 -7.10 -6.83
N GLU A 52 -10.78 -6.49 -7.79
CA GLU A 52 -10.68 -6.91 -9.19
C GLU A 52 -9.27 -6.62 -9.73
N LEU A 53 -8.66 -5.49 -9.39
CA LEU A 53 -7.26 -5.21 -9.77
C LEU A 53 -6.27 -6.21 -9.17
N GLU A 54 -6.43 -6.59 -7.90
CA GLU A 54 -5.64 -7.63 -7.23
C GLU A 54 -5.78 -8.98 -7.94
N LYS A 55 -7.00 -9.34 -8.33
CA LYS A 55 -7.30 -10.60 -9.00
C LYS A 55 -6.72 -10.66 -10.41
N GLU A 56 -6.78 -9.57 -11.17
CA GLU A 56 -6.25 -9.49 -12.53
C GLU A 56 -4.72 -9.32 -12.55
N ASN A 57 -4.10 -8.82 -11.46
CA ASN A 57 -2.67 -8.53 -11.37
C ASN A 57 -2.02 -9.08 -10.08
N PRO A 58 -2.13 -10.39 -9.79
CA PRO A 58 -1.73 -10.95 -8.50
C PRO A 58 -0.25 -10.75 -8.19
N GLU A 59 0.63 -10.95 -9.19
CA GLU A 59 2.08 -10.82 -9.00
C GLU A 59 2.49 -9.40 -8.60
N PHE A 60 1.83 -8.38 -9.17
CA PHE A 60 2.06 -6.98 -8.82
C PHE A 60 1.67 -6.71 -7.36
N PHE A 61 0.46 -7.11 -6.96
CA PHE A 61 -0.04 -6.84 -5.60
C PHE A 61 0.70 -7.66 -4.52
N GLU A 62 1.19 -8.84 -4.84
CA GLU A 62 2.09 -9.61 -3.97
C GLU A 62 3.44 -8.91 -3.79
N ALA A 63 4.07 -8.46 -4.87
CA ALA A 63 5.32 -7.70 -4.80
C ALA A 63 5.14 -6.38 -4.04
N TYR A 64 4.05 -5.66 -4.33
CA TYR A 64 3.68 -4.42 -3.66
C TYR A 64 3.52 -4.63 -2.16
N SER A 65 2.73 -5.61 -1.74
CA SER A 65 2.48 -5.92 -0.33
C SER A 65 3.77 -6.28 0.42
N ARG A 66 4.64 -7.09 -0.20
CA ARG A 66 5.97 -7.41 0.36
C ARG A 66 6.83 -6.17 0.55
N SER A 67 6.94 -5.33 -0.48
CA SER A 67 7.75 -4.11 -0.43
C SER A 67 7.27 -3.14 0.66
N ARG A 68 5.95 -3.05 0.89
CA ARG A 68 5.39 -2.24 1.97
C ARG A 68 5.70 -2.79 3.35
N ALA A 69 5.61 -4.11 3.52
CA ALA A 69 5.96 -4.77 4.77
C ALA A 69 7.45 -4.59 5.10
N GLU A 70 8.34 -4.63 4.10
CA GLU A 70 9.77 -4.38 4.27
C GLU A 70 10.07 -2.93 4.65
N LYS A 71 9.38 -1.96 4.05
CA LYS A 71 9.51 -0.54 4.45
C LYS A 71 9.04 -0.30 5.90
N GLY A 72 7.99 -0.99 6.34
CA GLY A 72 7.51 -0.92 7.73
C GLY A 72 8.41 -1.66 8.73
N SER A 73 9.00 -2.80 8.33
CA SER A 73 9.78 -3.67 9.21
C SER A 73 11.30 -3.40 9.20
N GLY A 74 11.83 -2.76 8.15
CA GLY A 74 13.27 -2.55 7.97
C GLY A 74 13.88 -1.64 9.02
N SER A 75 13.17 -0.56 9.39
CA SER A 75 13.67 0.42 10.37
C SER A 75 13.80 -0.16 11.78
N GLU A 76 12.81 -0.91 12.26
CA GLU A 76 12.85 -1.47 13.62
C GLU A 76 13.84 -2.63 13.76
N ARG A 77 13.88 -3.55 12.78
CA ARG A 77 14.79 -4.70 12.86
C ARG A 77 16.24 -4.26 12.77
N GLU A 78 16.56 -3.37 11.85
CA GLU A 78 17.92 -2.83 11.70
C GLU A 78 18.36 -2.05 12.95
N THR A 79 17.46 -1.24 13.52
CA THR A 79 17.72 -0.50 14.77
C THR A 79 17.93 -1.44 15.95
N ARG A 80 17.05 -2.45 16.12
CA ARG A 80 17.20 -3.46 17.19
C ARG A 80 18.50 -4.24 17.06
N GLN A 81 18.89 -4.61 15.84
CA GLN A 81 20.11 -5.36 15.58
C GLN A 81 21.37 -4.53 15.87
N ARG A 82 21.37 -3.24 15.49
CA ARG A 82 22.45 -2.31 15.85
C ARG A 82 22.58 -2.15 17.36
N ILE A 83 21.47 -2.02 18.08
CA ILE A 83 21.48 -1.93 19.56
C ILE A 83 22.03 -3.21 20.19
N GLN A 84 21.58 -4.39 19.74
CA GLN A 84 22.12 -5.67 20.24
C GLN A 84 23.63 -5.79 20.02
N ASN A 85 24.13 -5.41 18.85
CA ASN A 85 25.55 -5.48 18.55
C ASN A 85 26.39 -4.57 19.47
N MET A 86 25.92 -3.34 19.76
CA MET A 86 26.60 -2.44 20.70
C MET A 86 26.64 -2.98 22.14
N VAL A 87 25.57 -3.64 22.58
CA VAL A 87 25.49 -4.24 23.93
C VAL A 87 26.41 -5.45 24.06
N LEU A 88 26.49 -6.28 23.01
CA LEU A 88 27.40 -7.44 22.97
C LEU A 88 28.87 -7.01 22.97
N ASP A 89 29.22 -6.00 22.17
CA ASP A 89 30.60 -5.51 22.06
C ASP A 89 31.11 -4.91 23.38
N SER A 90 30.23 -4.18 24.08
CA SER A 90 30.50 -3.63 25.42
C SER A 90 30.70 -4.70 26.50
N SER A 91 30.17 -5.91 26.28
CA SER A 91 30.29 -7.03 27.22
C SER A 91 31.61 -7.81 27.04
N ASN A 92 32.19 -7.80 25.83
CA ASN A 92 33.45 -8.47 25.52
C ASN A 92 34.71 -7.69 25.92
N GLN A 93 34.58 -6.40 26.28
CA GLN A 93 35.72 -5.54 26.67
C GLN A 93 36.02 -5.57 28.19
N ARG A 94 35.38 -6.45 28.97
CA ARG A 94 35.53 -6.52 30.44
C ARG A 94 36.38 -7.68 30.97
N VAL A 95 37.24 -8.28 30.15
CA VAL A 95 38.19 -9.33 30.56
C VAL A 95 39.62 -8.81 30.53
#